data_AF-A0A0R3PEC9-F1
#
_entry.id   AF-A0A0R3PEC9-F1
#
_cell.length_a   1.000
_cell.length_b   1.000
_cell.length_c   1.000
_cell.angle_alpha   90.00
_cell.angle_beta   90.00
_cell.angle_gamma   90.00
#
_symmetry.space_group_name_H-M   'P 1'
#
loop_
_entity.id
_entity.type
_entity.pdbx_description
1 polymer ?
#
loop_
_entity_poly.entity_id
_entity_poly.type
_entity_poly.pdbx_seq_one_letter_code
_entity_poly.pdbx_strand_id
1 'polypeptide(L)'
;MKKCTKSGRLIWNFFISGDVEFEIVRREAGKEQQIWPKVTLTSLKLPEYGSVIVYPGEYVVRFRNPCTTWFPVKVTGAADFKLE
;
A
#
# COMPACT_ATOMS: atom_id res chain seq x y z
N MET A 1 4.53 -6.86 5.86
CA MET A 1 5.72 -6.01 6.07
C MET A 1 6.81 -6.53 5.17
N LYS A 2 7.38 -5.69 4.29
CA LYS A 2 8.48 -6.10 3.40
C LYS A 2 9.71 -5.24 3.66
N LYS A 3 10.89 -5.86 3.70
CA LYS A 3 12.16 -5.19 3.91
C LYS A 3 12.80 -4.91 2.55
N CYS A 4 13.17 -3.65 2.33
CA CYS A 4 13.92 -3.20 1.16
C CYS A 4 15.39 -3.07 1.57
N THR A 5 16.31 -3.73 0.86
CA THR A 5 17.75 -3.73 1.19
C THR A 5 18.56 -2.80 0.28
N LYS A 6 18.01 -2.41 -0.87
CA LYS A 6 18.61 -1.49 -1.84
C LYS A 6 17.58 -0.45 -2.26
N SER A 7 18.04 0.69 -2.73
CA SER A 7 17.14 1.67 -3.36
C SER A 7 16.47 1.07 -4.59
N GLY A 8 15.25 1.48 -4.89
CA GLY A 8 14.51 0.99 -6.04
C GLY A 8 13.08 1.54 -6.04
N ARG A 9 12.14 0.73 -6.52
CA ARG A 9 10.71 1.08 -6.57
C ARG A 9 9.86 0.03 -5.86
N LEU A 10 8.92 0.49 -5.04
CA LEU A 10 7.79 -0.34 -4.61
C LEU A 10 6.67 -0.14 -5.61
N ILE A 11 6.22 -1.24 -6.21
CA ILE A 11 5.15 -1.25 -7.22
C ILE A 11 3.97 -2.04 -6.65
N TRP A 12 2.76 -1.56 -6.85
CA TRP A 12 1.55 -2.26 -6.46
C TRP A 12 0.56 -2.37 -7.60
N ASN A 13 -0.22 -3.45 -7.58
CA ASN A 13 -1.38 -3.65 -8.41
C ASN A 13 -2.43 -4.42 -7.61
N PHE A 14 -3.62 -3.85 -7.42
CA PHE A 14 -4.68 -4.53 -6.67
C PHE A 14 -6.10 -4.12 -7.10
N PHE A 15 -7.04 -5.02 -6.85
CA PHE A 15 -8.48 -4.80 -6.97
C PHE A 15 -9.12 -4.70 -5.58
N ILE A 16 -10.14 -3.86 -5.48
CA ILE A 16 -10.94 -3.67 -4.27
C ILE A 16 -12.43 -3.83 -4.58
N SER A 17 -13.12 -4.63 -3.75
CA SER A 17 -14.56 -4.89 -3.87
C SER A 17 -15.45 -3.84 -3.19
N GLY A 18 -14.85 -2.86 -2.54
CA GLY A 18 -15.52 -1.82 -1.76
C GLY A 18 -14.49 -0.78 -1.32
N ASP A 19 -14.95 0.22 -0.56
CA ASP A 19 -14.11 1.33 -0.16
C ASP A 19 -13.04 0.90 0.85
N VAL A 20 -11.80 1.33 0.63
CA VAL A 20 -10.68 1.09 1.54
C VAL A 20 -9.85 2.35 1.70
N GLU A 21 -9.28 2.54 2.88
CA GLU A 21 -8.19 3.48 3.05
C GLU A 21 -6.87 2.77 2.72
N PHE A 22 -6.06 3.38 1.87
CA PHE A 22 -4.77 2.86 1.43
C PHE A 22 -3.66 3.84 1.78
N GLU A 23 -2.58 3.31 2.37
CA GLU A 23 -1.37 4.08 2.65
C GLU A 23 -0.12 3.20 2.59
N ILE A 24 1.04 3.84 2.41
CA ILE A 24 2.35 3.18 2.51
C ILE A 24 3.20 3.98 3.48
N VAL A 25 3.71 3.30 4.51
CA VAL A 25 4.60 3.89 5.50
C VAL A 25 5.93 3.13 5.54
N ARG A 26 7.01 3.85 5.85
CA ARG A 26 8.33 3.31 6.16
C ARG A 26 8.53 3.34 7.67
N ARG A 27 8.92 2.22 8.25
CA ARG A 27 9.29 2.11 9.67
C ARG A 27 10.79 2.29 9.84
N GLU A 28 11.16 3.22 10.70
CA GLU A 28 12.55 3.51 11.05
C GLU A 28 12.64 3.87 12.53
N ALA A 29 13.45 3.13 13.29
CA ALA A 29 13.67 3.35 14.74
C ALA A 29 12.37 3.51 15.56
N GLY A 30 11.34 2.71 15.26
CA GLY A 30 10.05 2.75 15.95
C GLY A 30 9.10 3.88 15.52
N LYS A 31 9.51 4.75 14.58
CA LYS A 31 8.67 5.79 13.98
C LYS A 31 8.17 5.34 12.60
N GLU A 32 6.95 5.76 12.25
CA GLU A 32 6.40 5.58 10.91
C GLU A 32 6.52 6.90 10.13
N GLN A 33 7.22 6.84 9.00
CA GLN A 33 7.29 7.92 8.02
C GLN A 33 6.32 7.62 6.88
N GLN A 34 5.46 8.58 6.56
CA GLN A 34 4.55 8.46 5.43
C GLN A 34 5.32 8.53 4.10
N ILE A 35 5.12 7.54 3.24
CA ILE A 35 5.74 7.43 1.91
C ILE A 35 4.69 7.64 0.82
N TRP A 36 3.51 7.04 1.01
CA TRP A 36 2.34 7.29 0.20
C TRP A 36 1.22 7.84 1.09
N PRO A 37 0.53 8.91 0.68
CA PRO A 37 -0.52 9.50 1.49
C PRO A 37 -1.65 8.51 1.76
N LYS A 38 -2.31 8.72 2.90
CA LYS A 38 -3.56 8.05 3.21
C LYS A 38 -4.64 8.55 2.26
N VAL A 39 -5.09 7.67 1.37
CA VAL A 39 -6.14 7.96 0.39
C VAL A 39 -7.31 7.00 0.57
N THR A 40 -8.52 7.49 0.37
CA THR A 40 -9.72 6.65 0.29
C THR A 40 -9.91 6.23 -1.15
N LEU A 41 -9.80 4.93 -1.41
CA LEU A 41 -10.06 4.33 -2.70
C LEU A 41 -11.47 3.76 -2.67
N THR A 42 -12.32 4.15 -3.63
CA THR A 42 -13.64 3.57 -3.81
C THR A 42 -13.60 2.38 -4.76
N SER A 43 -14.56 1.46 -4.72
CA SER A 43 -14.55 0.32 -5.67
C SER A 43 -14.41 0.79 -7.12
N LEU A 44 -13.33 0.37 -7.77
CA LEU A 44 -13.04 0.67 -9.16
C LEU A 44 -13.29 -0.58 -10.02
N LYS A 45 -13.83 -0.37 -11.22
CA LYS A 45 -13.90 -1.44 -12.24
C LYS A 45 -12.51 -1.86 -12.75
N LEU A 46 -11.50 -1.04 -12.49
CA LEU A 46 -10.12 -1.21 -12.94
C LEU A 46 -9.20 -1.41 -11.72
N PRO A 47 -8.08 -2.14 -11.88
CA PRO A 47 -7.11 -2.28 -10.79
C PRO A 47 -6.46 -0.95 -10.48
N GLU A 48 -6.24 -0.71 -9.19
CA GLU A 48 -5.35 0.36 -8.73
C GLU A 48 -3.90 -0.08 -8.98
N TYR A 49 -3.17 0.74 -9.73
CA TYR A 49 -1.76 0.53 -10.02
C TYR A 49 -0.96 1.78 -9.64
N GLY A 50 0.19 1.57 -9.03
CA GLY A 50 1.11 2.67 -8.78
C GLY A 50 2.51 2.19 -8.45
N SER A 51 3.40 3.17 -8.35
CA SER A 51 4.77 2.93 -7.91
C SER A 51 5.31 4.13 -7.14
N VAL A 52 6.23 3.87 -6.22
CA VAL A 52 6.93 4.91 -5.46
C VAL A 52 8.40 4.53 -5.28
N ILE A 53 9.27 5.53 -5.30
CA ILE A 53 10.70 5.36 -5.02
C ILE A 53 10.85 4.95 -3.55
N VAL A 54 11.70 3.95 -3.30
CA VAL A 54 11.99 3.44 -1.96
C VAL A 54 13.48 3.37 -1.72
N TYR A 55 13.86 3.61 -0.47
CA TYR A 55 15.22 3.47 0.07
C TYR A 55 15.29 2.29 1.04
N PRO A 56 16.48 1.79 1.39
CA PRO A 56 16.62 0.70 2.36
C PRO A 56 15.83 0.95 3.64
N GLY A 57 15.02 -0.01 4.08
CA GLY A 57 14.13 0.14 5.23
C GLY A 57 12.96 -0.83 5.21
N GLU A 58 12.09 -0.73 6.21
CA GLU A 58 10.95 -1.62 6.36
C GLU A 58 9.67 -0.91 5.95
N TYR A 59 8.96 -1.46 4.97
CA TYR A 59 7.74 -0.84 4.44
C TYR A 59 6.51 -1.64 4.84
N VAL A 60 5.46 -0.89 5.15
CA VAL A 60 4.13 -1.40 5.45
C VAL A 60 3.18 -0.82 4.42
N VAL A 61 2.71 -1.71 3.55
CA VAL A 61 1.54 -1.44 2.69
C VAL A 61 0.31 -1.73 3.54
N ARG A 62 -0.51 -0.72 3.81
CA ARG A 62 -1.62 -0.81 4.74
C ARG A 62 -2.94 -0.56 4.02
N PHE A 63 -3.87 -1.48 4.25
CA PHE A 63 -5.27 -1.33 3.89
C PHE A 63 -6.07 -1.26 5.17
N ARG A 64 -6.97 -0.29 5.28
CA ARG A 64 -7.88 -0.16 6.40
C ARG A 64 -9.30 -0.07 5.88
N ASN A 65 -10.18 -0.91 6.42
CA ASN A 65 -11.62 -0.75 6.19
C ASN A 65 -12.05 0.52 6.95
N PRO A 66 -12.66 1.53 6.28
CA PRO A 66 -13.13 2.75 6.93
C PRO A 66 -14.29 2.53 7.92
N CYS A 67 -14.72 1.29 8.15
CA CYS A 67 -15.84 0.91 9.03
C CYS A 67 -17.19 1.50 8.61
N THR A 68 -17.29 2.02 7.37
CA THR A 68 -18.53 2.54 6.79
C THR A 68 -19.33 1.44 6.09
N THR A 69 -18.78 0.23 5.95
CA THR A 69 -19.43 -0.91 5.29
C THR A 69 -19.91 -1.93 6.32
N TRP A 70 -21.09 -2.52 6.06
CA TRP A 70 -21.69 -3.60 6.84
C TRP A 70 -21.22 -4.99 6.42
N PHE A 71 -20.32 -5.06 5.43
CA PHE A 71 -19.72 -6.28 4.89
C PHE A 71 -18.19 -6.15 4.79
N PRO A 72 -17.44 -7.27 4.90
CA PRO A 72 -15.99 -7.28 4.71
C PRO A 72 -15.59 -6.86 3.28
N VAL A 73 -14.53 -6.06 3.17
CA VAL A 73 -13.98 -5.67 1.87
C VAL A 73 -12.86 -6.64 1.47
N LYS A 74 -13.00 -7.24 0.29
CA LYS A 74 -11.96 -8.06 -0.35
C LYS A 74 -10.99 -7.16 -1.12
N VAL A 75 -9.70 -7.35 -0.84
CA VAL A 75 -8.57 -6.80 -1.60
C VAL A 75 -7.83 -7.96 -2.25
N THR A 76 -7.49 -7.86 -3.53
CA THR A 76 -6.77 -8.92 -4.27
C THR A 76 -5.71 -8.30 -5.16
N GLY A 77 -4.47 -8.70 -4.99
CA GLY A 77 -3.37 -8.12 -5.76
C GLY A 77 -2.02 -8.43 -5.13
N ALA A 78 -1.01 -7.69 -5.59
CA ALA A 78 0.35 -7.83 -5.13
C ALA A 78 1.03 -6.47 -5.00
N ALA A 79 2.02 -6.42 -4.12
CA ALA A 79 2.98 -5.32 -4.04
C ALA A 79 4.38 -5.91 -3.92
N ASP A 80 5.31 -5.43 -4.74
CA ASP A 80 6.68 -5.95 -4.80
C ASP A 80 7.73 -4.85 -5.02
N PHE A 81 8.97 -5.16 -4.67
CA PHE A 81 10.09 -4.26 -4.88
C PHE A 81 10.75 -4.59 -6.21
N LYS A 82 10.79 -3.61 -7.10
CA LYS A 82 11.65 -3.63 -8.27
C LYS A 82 12.96 -2.93 -7.91
N LEU A 83 14.01 -3.73 -7.75
CA LEU A 83 15.37 -3.22 -7.56
C LEU A 83 15.85 -2.61 -8.88
N GLU A 84 16.58 -1.50 -8.78
CA GLU A 84 17.27 -0.84 -9.91
C GLU A 84 18.78 -1.00 -9.76
#